data_AF-A0A1M6TCK5-F1
#
_entry.id   AF-A0A1M6TCK5-F1
#
_cell.length_a   1.000
_cell.length_b   1.000
_cell.length_c   1.000
_cell.angle_alpha   90.00
_cell.angle_beta   90.00
_cell.angle_gamma   90.00
#
_symmetry.space_group_name_H-M   'P 1'
#
loop_
_entity.id
_entity.type
_entity.pdbx_description
1 polymer ?
#
loop_
_entity_poly.entity_id
_entity_poly.type
_entity_poly.pdbx_seq_one_letter_code
_entity_poly.pdbx_strand_id
1 'polypeptide(L)' 'MRPLGIPMVKDRIIQAATKILIEPIFEADFKECSYGFRQKRNQHMVLKSIRKTCNKGLKRLAIS' A
#
# COMPACT_ATOMS: atom_id res chain seq x y z
N MET A 1 -8.36 -23.93 -6.42
CA MET A 1 -9.40 -23.27 -5.59
C MET A 1 -8.70 -22.43 -4.52
N ARG A 2 -9.07 -21.16 -4.33
CA ARG A 2 -8.51 -20.28 -3.28
C ARG A 2 -9.55 -20.11 -2.16
N PRO A 3 -9.45 -20.83 -1.02
CA PRO A 3 -10.42 -20.69 0.05
C PRO A 3 -10.35 -19.28 0.66
N LEU A 4 -11.51 -18.71 1.00
CA LEU A 4 -11.63 -17.40 1.65
C LEU A 4 -12.19 -17.59 3.07
N GLY A 5 -11.53 -16.99 4.06
CA GLY A 5 -12.05 -16.92 5.42
C GLY A 5 -13.06 -15.77 5.53
N ILE A 6 -14.36 -16.09 5.42
CA ILE A 6 -15.43 -15.09 5.49
C ILE A 6 -15.88 -14.96 6.95
N PRO A 7 -15.58 -13.83 7.63
CA PRO A 7 -16.02 -13.60 9.00
C PRO A 7 -17.51 -13.23 9.07
N MET A 8 -18.11 -13.39 10.26
CA MET A 8 -19.50 -12.99 10.50
C MET A 8 -19.65 -11.45 10.42
N VAL A 9 -20.88 -10.97 10.21
CA VAL A 9 -21.16 -9.52 10.10
C VAL A 9 -20.66 -8.75 11.31
N LYS A 10 -20.91 -9.27 12.53
CA LYS A 10 -20.48 -8.64 13.79
C LYS A 10 -18.96 -8.48 13.84
N ASP A 11 -18.22 -9.51 13.44
CA ASP A 11 -16.76 -9.48 13.44
C ASP A 11 -16.22 -8.46 12.44
N ARG A 12 -16.86 -8.32 11.26
CA ARG A 12 -16.48 -7.29 10.28
C ARG A 12 -16.65 -5.88 10.81
N ILE A 13 -17.72 -5.63 11.60
CA ILE A 13 -17.95 -4.32 12.23
C ILE A 13 -16.85 -4.03 13.25
N ILE A 14 -16.53 -5.00 14.10
CA ILE A 14 -15.46 -4.87 15.10
C ILE A 14 -14.11 -4.62 14.40
N GLN A 15 -13.77 -5.42 13.38
CA GLN A 15 -12.54 -5.25 12.60
C GLN A 15 -12.45 -3.87 11.94
N ALA A 16 -13.56 -3.36 11.39
CA ALA A 16 -13.60 -2.03 10.79
C ALA A 16 -13.41 -0.92 11.84
N ALA A 17 -14.03 -1.05 13.01
CA ALA A 17 -13.85 -0.11 14.12
C ALA A 17 -12.40 -0.12 14.63
N THR A 18 -11.81 -1.30 14.82
CA THR A 18 -10.39 -1.44 15.20
C THR A 18 -9.48 -0.79 14.15
N LYS A 19 -9.76 -1.03 12.86
CA LYS A 19 -8.99 -0.46 11.74
C LYS A 19 -8.95 1.07 11.79
N ILE A 20 -10.07 1.74 12.04
CA ILE A 20 -10.15 3.21 12.13
C ILE A 20 -9.20 3.76 13.21
N LEU A 21 -9.06 3.05 14.33
CA LEU A 21 -8.22 3.49 15.45
C LEU A 21 -6.73 3.24 15.19
N ILE A 22 -6.38 2.09 14.64
CA ILE A 22 -4.97 1.69 14.46
C ILE A 22 -4.33 2.23 13.19
N GLU A 23 -5.11 2.43 12.11
CA GLU A 23 -4.59 2.94 10.84
C GLU A 23 -3.76 4.23 10.96
N PRO A 24 -4.20 5.30 11.67
CA PRO A 24 -3.41 6.53 11.74
C PRO A 24 -2.07 6.34 12.48
N ILE A 25 -2.00 5.40 13.43
CA ILE A 25 -0.77 5.07 14.15
C ILE A 25 0.23 4.43 13.18
N PHE A 26 -0.20 3.40 12.44
CA PHE A 26 0.66 2.73 11.47
C PHE A 26 0.98 3.60 10.24
N GLU A 27 0.09 4.51 9.86
CA GLU A 27 0.29 5.41 8.72
C GLU A 27 1.46 6.38 8.94
N ALA A 28 1.75 6.75 10.20
CA ALA A 28 2.92 7.55 10.55
C ALA A 28 4.26 6.83 10.27
N ASP A 29 4.28 5.50 10.45
CA ASP A 29 5.50 4.69 10.32
C ASP A 29 5.65 4.03 8.92
N PHE A 30 4.59 4.01 8.11
CA PHE A 30 4.64 3.35 6.82
C PHE A 30 5.57 4.08 5.83
N LYS A 31 6.52 3.32 5.26
CA LYS A 31 7.40 3.79 4.18
C LYS A 31 6.60 4.31 2.99
N GLU A 32 7.12 5.32 2.30
CA GLU A 32 6.48 5.91 1.12
C GLU A 32 6.31 4.92 -0.05
N CYS A 33 7.14 3.88 -0.11
CA CYS A 33 7.07 2.82 -1.10
C CYS A 33 6.01 1.73 -0.79
N SER A 34 5.30 1.84 0.34
CA SER A 34 4.18 0.97 0.65
C SER A 34 2.87 1.53 0.08
N TYR A 35 2.21 0.80 -0.80
CA TYR A 35 0.99 1.28 -1.50
C TYR A 35 -0.24 0.40 -1.27
N GLY A 36 -0.07 -0.78 -0.68
CA GLY A 36 -1.14 -1.76 -0.50
C GLY A 36 -2.05 -1.40 0.68
N PHE A 37 -3.37 -1.49 0.47
CA PHE A 37 -4.40 -1.38 1.51
C PHE A 37 -4.33 -0.11 2.38
N ARG A 38 -3.73 0.96 1.87
CA ARG A 38 -3.59 2.26 2.56
C ARG A 38 -4.55 3.28 1.99
N GLN A 39 -5.01 4.19 2.84
CA GLN A 39 -5.81 5.33 2.40
C GLN A 39 -5.02 6.19 1.40
N LYS A 40 -5.69 6.69 0.35
CA LYS A 40 -5.11 7.56 -0.69
C LYS A 40 -3.92 6.99 -1.47
N ARG A 41 -3.59 5.70 -1.31
CA ARG A 41 -2.58 4.99 -2.12
C ARG A 41 -3.25 3.95 -3.01
N ASN A 42 -2.72 3.74 -4.21
CA ASN A 42 -3.23 2.73 -5.13
C ASN A 42 -2.10 2.05 -5.92
N GLN A 43 -2.45 0.95 -6.60
CA GLN A 43 -1.51 0.14 -7.37
C GLN A 43 -0.87 0.91 -8.53
N HIS A 44 -1.57 1.87 -9.14
CA HIS A 44 -1.02 2.67 -10.23
C HIS A 44 0.13 3.57 -9.78
N MET A 45 0.13 4.02 -8.52
CA MET A 45 1.26 4.77 -7.97
C MET A 45 2.54 3.94 -7.90
N VAL A 46 2.44 2.62 -7.66
CA VAL A 46 3.56 1.67 -7.68
C VAL A 46 4.20 1.69 -9.06
N LEU A 47 3.40 1.49 -10.10
CA LEU A 47 3.86 1.44 -11.50
C LEU A 47 4.57 2.74 -11.90
N LYS A 48 3.99 3.90 -11.50
CA LYS A 48 4.61 5.21 -11.73
C LYS A 48 5.94 5.35 -11.01
N SER A 49 6.03 4.90 -9.76
CA SER A 49 7.25 4.94 -8.94
C SER A 49 8.36 4.08 -9.55
N ILE A 50 8.04 2.86 -9.96
CA ILE A 50 8.98 1.94 -10.64
C ILE A 50 9.48 2.57 -11.94
N ARG A 51 8.57 3.04 -12.81
CA ARG A 51 8.95 3.67 -14.09
C ARG A 51 9.88 4.88 -13.89
N LYS A 52 9.58 5.73 -12.91
CA LYS A 52 10.42 6.89 -12.58
C LYS A 52 11.82 6.46 -12.13
N THR A 53 11.90 5.43 -11.29
CA THR A 53 13.15 4.93 -10.74
C THR A 53 14.02 4.28 -11.82
N CYS A 54 13.44 3.46 -12.69
CA CYS A 54 14.15 2.87 -13.84
C CYS A 54 14.69 3.94 -14.78
N ASN A 55 13.88 4.94 -15.14
CA ASN A 55 14.30 6.03 -16.02
C ASN A 55 15.43 6.87 -15.42
N LYS A 56 15.44 7.08 -14.09
CA LYS A 56 16.53 7.79 -13.41
C LYS A 56 17.83 6.99 -13.46
N GLY A 57 17.76 5.67 -13.27
CA GLY A 57 18.92 4.78 -13.39
C GLY A 57 19.53 4.79 -14.79
N LEU A 58 18.69 4.68 -15.84
CA LEU A 58 19.13 4.77 -17.23
C LEU A 58 19.81 6.10 -17.56
N LYS A 59 19.24 7.22 -17.10
CA LYS A 59 19.87 8.54 -17.25
C LYS A 59 21.22 8.61 -16.53
N ARG A 60 21.35 8.04 -15.33
CA ARG A 60 22.61 8.06 -14.57
C ARG A 60 23.72 7.28 -15.29
N LEU A 61 23.40 6.14 -15.90
CA LEU A 61 24.34 5.35 -16.68
C LEU A 61 24.75 6.04 -17.99
N ALA A 62 23.85 6.80 -18.61
CA ALA A 62 24.13 7.50 -19.86
C ALA A 62 25.03 8.75 -19.73
N ILE A 63 25.27 9.23 -18.50
CA ILE A 63 26.10 10.42 -18.20
C ILE A 63 27.41 10.01 -17.48
N SER A 64 27.62 8.71 -17.26
CA SER A 64 28.87 8.13 -16.74
C SER A 64 29.67 7.49 -17.85
#